data_AF-A0A4R8M9P2-F1
#
_entry.id   AF-A0A4R8M9P2-F1
#
_cell.length_a   1.000
_cell.length_b   1.000
_cell.length_c   1.000
_cell.angle_alpha   90.00
_cell.angle_beta   90.00
_cell.angle_gamma   90.00
#
_symmetry.space_group_name_H-M   'P 1'
#
loop_
_entity.id
_entity.type
_entity.pdbx_description
1 polymer ?
#
loop_
_entity_poly.entity_id
_entity_poly.type
_entity_poly.pdbx_seq_one_letter_code
_entity_poly.pdbx_strand_id
1 'polypeptide(L)'
;MVTFRKGYDAVAKLEQEDIYLDAPNFGYFFVERPEGGFRLVEHGEKVPFEEFAAFRVPGMELVGSIKNKLFTALSRDKRERGPLLLPQGNHLVGHWLSFFVDADEGEYKGDKPKLVPIFKAFGDLKNEDEILAFASNYGDLRPRGDEKYTLSLVDDLVWCESLNLWKKEITAVNEVVSLWESGAEDKTLAGLLNEKLREYPSIQEYGVDGKGMVFSALRSSSLGAAVWLQLAQSVFLDGPNERIARRSFRSGEYYAQQCMAKKRTGEYTGLWYHPREKQTFYRQNYTRKKAAQEGRSVKEKRKGRMEFITPFPSEEKTTKKDAP
;
A
#
# COMPACT_ATOMS: atom_id res chain seq x y z
N MET A 1 29.16 40.32 -18.39
CA MET A 1 28.97 39.36 -19.51
C MET A 1 30.13 38.39 -19.46
N VAL A 2 29.96 37.24 -18.79
CA VAL A 2 30.92 36.13 -18.77
C VAL A 2 30.08 34.87 -18.97
N THR A 3 30.25 34.27 -20.14
CA THR A 3 29.57 33.07 -20.63
C THR A 3 30.13 31.82 -19.95
N PHE A 4 29.31 31.14 -19.15
CA PHE A 4 29.55 29.74 -18.75
C PHE A 4 28.86 28.81 -19.75
N ARG A 5 29.54 28.55 -20.87
CA ARG A 5 29.24 27.45 -21.81
C ARG A 5 30.46 26.53 -21.82
N LYS A 6 30.48 25.52 -20.93
CA LYS A 6 31.29 24.29 -21.01
C LYS A 6 30.90 23.41 -19.84
N GLY A 7 30.06 22.41 -20.11
CA GLY A 7 29.60 21.45 -19.10
C GLY A 7 28.48 20.52 -19.56
N TYR A 8 27.73 20.90 -20.60
CA TYR A 8 26.57 20.12 -21.07
C TYR A 8 26.90 18.94 -21.99
N ASP A 9 28.13 18.82 -22.51
CA ASP A 9 28.50 17.74 -23.43
C ASP A 9 29.15 16.53 -22.75
N ALA A 10 29.39 16.58 -21.43
CA ALA A 10 29.95 15.44 -20.67
C ALA A 10 28.87 14.49 -20.11
N VAL A 11 27.59 14.83 -20.22
CA VAL A 11 26.47 14.01 -19.72
C VAL A 11 25.88 13.11 -20.82
N ALA A 12 26.32 13.26 -22.07
CA ALA A 12 25.74 12.57 -23.23
C ALA A 12 26.43 11.25 -23.62
N LYS A 13 27.36 10.72 -22.80
CA LYS A 13 28.02 9.41 -23.02
C LYS A 13 28.33 8.68 -21.71
N LEU A 14 27.39 8.69 -20.76
CA LEU A 14 27.29 7.54 -19.88
C LEU A 14 26.47 6.52 -20.66
N GLU A 15 27.17 5.53 -21.19
CA GLU A 15 26.56 4.29 -21.65
C GLU A 15 25.55 3.83 -20.59
N GLN A 16 24.42 3.30 -21.04
CA GLN A 16 23.44 2.61 -20.20
C GLN A 16 24.12 1.38 -19.57
N GLU A 17 25.06 1.60 -18.66
CA GLU A 17 25.37 0.63 -17.63
C GLU A 17 24.09 0.54 -16.79
N ASP A 18 23.62 -0.69 -16.60
CA ASP A 18 22.55 -1.03 -15.69
C ASP A 18 22.91 -0.57 -14.28
N ILE A 19 22.72 0.72 -13.98
CA ILE A 19 22.72 1.23 -12.63
C ILE A 19 21.50 0.60 -11.98
N TYR A 20 21.71 -0.54 -11.34
CA TYR A 20 20.83 -1.09 -10.34
C TYR A 20 20.68 -0.01 -9.26
N LEU A 21 19.65 0.81 -9.41
CA LEU A 21 19.22 1.72 -8.36
C LEU A 21 18.74 0.84 -7.22
N ASP A 22 19.45 0.87 -6.09
CA ASP A 22 19.01 0.22 -4.87
C ASP A 22 17.54 0.56 -4.61
N ALA A 23 16.74 -0.46 -4.33
CA ALA A 23 15.33 -0.28 -4.03
C ALA A 23 15.17 0.71 -2.86
N PRO A 24 14.14 1.59 -2.87
CA PRO A 24 13.90 2.57 -1.82
C PRO A 24 14.12 2.03 -0.41
N ASN A 25 14.92 2.73 0.40
CA ASN A 25 15.32 2.30 1.75
C ASN A 25 14.31 2.61 2.87
N PHE A 26 13.05 2.96 2.56
CA PHE A 26 12.08 3.39 3.59
C PHE A 26 10.82 2.54 3.63
N GLY A 27 10.47 2.10 4.84
CA GLY A 27 9.19 1.46 5.17
C GLY A 27 7.99 2.43 5.24
N TYR A 28 8.11 3.62 4.65
CA TYR A 28 7.09 4.68 4.69
C TYR A 28 6.80 5.25 3.31
N PHE A 29 5.59 5.77 3.11
CA PHE A 29 5.19 6.52 1.92
C PHE A 29 4.57 7.85 2.33
N PHE A 30 4.61 8.81 1.41
CA PHE A 30 3.99 10.12 1.59
C PHE A 30 2.61 10.13 0.94
N VAL A 31 1.62 10.66 1.65
CA VAL A 31 0.30 10.97 1.08
C VAL A 31 -0.18 12.33 1.55
N GLU A 32 -1.02 12.93 0.72
CA GLU A 32 -1.84 14.07 1.10
C GLU A 32 -3.26 13.58 1.35
N ARG A 33 -3.85 14.01 2.47
CA ARG A 33 -5.26 13.76 2.77
C ARG A 33 -5.96 15.05 3.18
N PRO A 34 -7.27 15.19 2.98
CA PRO A 34 -8.00 16.34 3.48
C PRO A 34 -8.00 16.36 5.02
N GLU A 35 -7.81 17.54 5.61
CA GLU A 35 -7.83 17.73 7.07
C GLU A 35 -9.08 17.14 7.72
N GLY A 36 -10.25 17.37 7.12
CA GLY A 36 -11.54 16.89 7.60
C GLY A 36 -11.93 15.49 7.09
N GLY A 37 -11.05 14.79 6.39
CA GLY A 37 -11.36 13.50 5.75
C GLY A 37 -12.24 13.64 4.51
N PHE A 38 -13.14 12.70 4.29
CA PHE A 38 -14.05 12.71 3.14
C PHE A 38 -15.51 12.56 3.58
N ARG A 39 -16.42 13.12 2.77
CA ARG A 39 -17.86 12.81 2.83
C ARG A 39 -18.33 12.30 1.48
N LEU A 40 -19.41 11.53 1.48
CA LEU A 40 -20.04 11.08 0.23
C LEU A 40 -20.94 12.18 -0.34
N VAL A 41 -20.88 12.34 -1.66
CA VAL A 41 -21.77 13.18 -2.47
C VAL A 41 -22.26 12.44 -3.70
N GLU A 42 -23.41 12.84 -4.21
CA GLU A 42 -23.90 12.33 -5.48
C GLU A 42 -23.20 12.99 -6.68
N HIS A 43 -23.13 12.26 -7.78
CA HIS A 43 -22.65 12.83 -9.03
C HIS A 43 -23.61 13.92 -9.53
N GLY A 44 -23.07 15.12 -9.77
CA GLY A 44 -23.86 16.29 -10.15
C GLY A 44 -24.32 17.15 -8.96
N GLU A 45 -24.08 16.72 -7.72
CA GLU A 45 -24.44 17.47 -6.51
C GLU A 45 -23.80 18.86 -6.53
N LYS A 46 -24.57 19.87 -6.11
CA LYS A 46 -24.10 21.24 -5.96
C LYS A 46 -23.55 21.43 -4.55
N VAL A 47 -22.26 21.73 -4.46
CA VAL A 47 -21.50 21.84 -3.22
C VAL A 47 -20.93 23.25 -3.03
N PRO A 48 -21.18 23.90 -1.89
CA PRO A 48 -20.55 25.17 -1.55
C PRO A 48 -19.03 25.04 -1.46
N PHE A 49 -18.31 26.09 -1.86
CA PHE A 49 -16.85 26.15 -1.78
C PHE A 49 -16.31 25.88 -0.36
N GLU A 50 -17.06 26.30 0.65
CA GLU A 50 -16.71 26.19 2.07
C GLU A 50 -16.70 24.73 2.55
N GLU A 51 -17.46 23.86 1.89
CA GLU A 51 -17.67 22.48 2.31
C GLU A 51 -16.60 21.51 1.82
N PHE A 52 -15.62 21.95 1.03
CA PHE A 52 -14.57 21.04 0.57
C PHE A 52 -13.16 21.61 0.68
N ALA A 53 -12.22 20.69 0.92
CA ALA A 53 -10.80 20.98 0.93
C ALA A 53 -10.30 21.15 -0.51
N ALA A 54 -10.38 22.38 -0.99
CA ALA A 54 -9.62 22.85 -2.14
C ALA A 54 -8.16 23.10 -1.73
N PHE A 55 -7.24 23.15 -2.70
CA PHE A 55 -5.87 23.64 -2.51
C PHE A 55 -5.92 25.12 -2.07
N ARG A 56 -6.07 25.36 -0.76
CA ARG A 56 -5.95 26.69 -0.18
C ARG A 56 -4.47 26.95 0.04
N VAL A 57 -3.88 27.80 -0.80
CA VAL A 57 -2.51 28.27 -0.59
C VAL A 57 -2.50 29.12 0.69
N PRO A 58 -1.70 28.78 1.71
CA PRO A 58 -1.57 29.61 2.91
C PRO A 58 -1.20 31.04 2.51
N GLY A 59 -1.99 32.03 2.95
CA GLY A 59 -1.78 33.44 2.65
C GLY A 59 -2.50 33.99 1.42
N MET A 60 -3.24 33.17 0.65
CA MET A 60 -4.24 33.70 -0.30
C MET A 60 -5.57 33.87 0.41
N GLU A 61 -5.98 35.12 0.63
CA GLU A 61 -7.37 35.41 0.98
C GLU A 61 -8.27 35.04 -0.19
N LEU A 62 -9.28 34.21 0.09
CA LEU A 62 -10.33 33.91 -0.87
C LEU A 62 -11.03 35.21 -1.27
N VAL A 63 -10.96 35.54 -2.55
CA VAL A 63 -11.74 36.64 -3.12
C VAL A 63 -13.21 36.39 -2.77
N GLY A 64 -13.89 37.38 -2.19
CA GLY A 64 -15.27 37.23 -1.71
C GLY A 64 -16.26 36.71 -2.76
N SER A 65 -15.94 36.81 -4.05
CA SER A 65 -16.72 36.26 -5.16
C SER A 65 -16.75 34.73 -5.23
N ILE A 66 -15.77 34.02 -4.64
CA ILE A 66 -15.71 32.55 -4.65
C ILE A 66 -16.50 31.95 -3.48
N LYS A 67 -16.66 32.71 -2.39
CA LYS A 67 -17.22 32.25 -1.11
C LYS A 67 -18.73 31.93 -1.12
N ASN A 68 -19.43 32.29 -2.19
CA ASN A 68 -20.86 31.99 -2.35
C ASN A 68 -21.10 31.12 -3.60
N LYS A 69 -20.03 30.59 -4.19
CA LYS A 69 -20.07 29.86 -5.45
C LYS A 69 -20.37 28.39 -5.19
N LEU A 70 -21.31 27.84 -5.93
CA LEU A 70 -21.63 26.41 -5.90
C LEU A 70 -20.86 25.70 -7.01
N PHE A 71 -20.22 24.59 -6.64
CA PHE A 71 -19.49 23.73 -7.54
C PHE A 71 -20.29 22.45 -7.80
N THR A 72 -20.18 21.88 -8.99
CA THR A 72 -20.77 20.58 -9.32
C THR A 72 -19.75 19.48 -9.07
N ALA A 73 -20.08 18.54 -8.18
CA ALA A 73 -19.27 17.37 -7.90
C ALA A 73 -19.35 16.35 -9.04
N LEU A 74 -18.22 16.02 -9.65
CA LEU A 74 -18.13 15.08 -10.76
C LEU A 74 -17.03 14.04 -10.53
N SER A 75 -17.26 12.82 -11.02
CA SER A 75 -16.20 11.82 -11.16
C SER A 75 -15.35 12.19 -12.37
N ARG A 76 -14.02 12.07 -12.26
CA ARG A 76 -13.10 12.23 -13.39
C ARG A 76 -13.35 11.18 -14.48
N ASP A 77 -13.70 9.96 -14.08
CA ASP A 77 -14.11 8.94 -15.03
C ASP A 77 -15.63 9.00 -15.23
N LYS A 78 -16.03 9.46 -16.42
CA LYS A 78 -17.44 9.57 -16.83
C LYS A 78 -18.17 8.22 -16.83
N ARG A 79 -17.44 7.10 -16.82
CA ARG A 79 -18.00 5.74 -16.73
C ARG A 79 -18.30 5.35 -15.29
N GLU A 80 -17.74 6.06 -14.32
CA GLU A 80 -17.91 5.79 -12.90
C GLU A 80 -19.05 6.61 -12.33
N ARG A 81 -20.25 6.01 -12.42
CA ARG A 81 -21.45 6.50 -11.73
C ARG A 81 -21.45 5.98 -10.30
N GLY A 82 -21.99 6.74 -9.35
CA GLY A 82 -22.12 6.36 -7.94
C GLY A 82 -21.62 7.44 -6.99
N PRO A 83 -21.65 7.18 -5.67
CA PRO A 83 -21.19 8.13 -4.67
C PRO A 83 -19.73 8.53 -4.91
N LEU A 84 -19.43 9.80 -4.65
CA LEU A 84 -18.12 10.41 -4.81
C LEU A 84 -17.56 10.82 -3.47
N LEU A 85 -16.25 10.69 -3.29
CA LEU A 85 -15.53 11.11 -2.10
C LEU A 85 -15.19 12.61 -2.22
N LEU A 86 -15.98 13.46 -1.58
CA LEU A 86 -15.73 14.89 -1.49
C LEU A 86 -14.75 15.18 -0.34
N PRO A 87 -13.56 15.73 -0.62
CA PRO A 87 -12.58 16.03 0.42
C PRO A 87 -13.08 17.15 1.32
N GLN A 88 -13.02 16.97 2.64
CA GLN A 88 -13.52 17.90 3.66
C GLN A 88 -12.38 18.66 4.35
N GLY A 89 -12.69 19.84 4.87
CA GLY A 89 -11.76 20.66 5.66
C GLY A 89 -11.17 21.84 4.91
N ASN A 90 -10.21 22.53 5.53
CA ASN A 90 -9.69 23.79 4.99
C ASN A 90 -8.48 23.61 4.08
N HIS A 91 -7.73 22.53 4.26
CA HIS A 91 -6.49 22.29 3.54
C HIS A 91 -6.18 20.79 3.46
N LEU A 92 -5.15 20.46 2.69
CA LEU A 92 -4.58 19.13 2.65
C LEU A 92 -3.44 19.04 3.65
N VAL A 93 -3.34 17.89 4.32
CA VAL A 93 -2.28 17.60 5.27
C VAL A 93 -1.42 16.49 4.68
N GLY A 94 -0.13 16.79 4.50
CA GLY A 94 0.87 15.82 4.07
C GLY A 94 1.33 14.96 5.25
N HIS A 95 1.36 13.65 5.07
CA HIS A 95 1.76 12.69 6.10
C HIS A 95 2.70 11.62 5.54
N TRP A 96 3.72 11.27 6.32
CA TRP A 96 4.50 10.05 6.11
C TRP A 96 3.82 8.90 6.87
N LEU A 97 3.35 7.90 6.14
CA LEU A 97 2.62 6.75 6.66
C LEU A 97 3.42 5.47 6.45
N SER A 98 3.29 4.54 7.39
CA SER A 98 3.90 3.21 7.31
C SER A 98 3.19 2.36 6.26
N PHE A 99 3.95 1.54 5.52
CA PHE A 99 3.40 0.50 4.64
C PHE A 99 2.66 -0.62 5.38
N PHE A 100 2.70 -0.60 6.70
CA PHE A 100 1.96 -1.49 7.57
C PHE A 100 1.05 -0.68 8.50
N VAL A 101 -0.21 -1.10 8.54
CA VAL A 101 -1.29 -0.55 9.35
C VAL A 101 -1.38 -1.32 10.66
N ASP A 102 -1.64 -0.62 11.77
CA ASP A 102 -1.91 -1.26 13.04
C ASP A 102 -3.31 -1.91 13.01
N ALA A 103 -3.38 -3.20 13.33
CA ALA A 103 -4.64 -3.94 13.32
C ALA A 103 -5.42 -3.82 14.65
N ASP A 104 -4.77 -3.36 15.72
CA ASP A 104 -5.33 -3.33 17.07
C ASP A 104 -5.29 -1.90 17.65
N GLU A 105 -6.43 -1.22 17.75
CA GLU A 105 -6.57 0.07 18.49
C GLU A 105 -6.52 -0.10 20.04
N GLY A 106 -6.06 -1.25 20.55
CA GLY A 106 -6.11 -1.59 21.97
C GLY A 106 -4.87 -1.14 22.76
N GLU A 107 -5.08 -0.64 23.99
CA GLU A 107 -4.02 -0.22 24.91
C GLU A 107 -2.90 -1.28 25.08
N TYR A 108 -1.69 -0.84 24.73
CA TYR A 108 -0.48 -1.65 24.61
C TYR A 108 0.10 -2.08 25.97
N LYS A 109 0.25 -3.40 26.15
CA LYS A 109 1.19 -3.99 27.12
C LYS A 109 2.20 -4.90 26.42
N GLY A 110 3.33 -4.32 26.01
CA GLY A 110 4.61 -5.02 25.87
C GLY A 110 4.81 -5.95 24.67
N ASP A 111 3.85 -6.05 23.76
CA ASP A 111 3.95 -6.88 22.56
C ASP A 111 3.99 -5.98 21.30
N LYS A 112 5.04 -6.09 20.45
CA LYS A 112 5.11 -5.54 19.06
C LYS A 112 3.73 -5.45 18.35
N PRO A 113 3.38 -4.36 17.65
CA PRO A 113 2.11 -4.21 16.92
C PRO A 113 1.79 -5.39 15.99
N LYS A 114 0.50 -5.74 15.85
CA LYS A 114 0.05 -6.59 14.73
C LYS A 114 -0.03 -5.70 13.49
N LEU A 115 1.07 -5.68 12.75
CA LEU A 115 1.25 -4.87 11.55
C LEU A 115 0.73 -5.62 10.32
N VAL A 116 -0.34 -5.10 9.71
CA VAL A 116 -0.95 -5.64 8.48
C VAL A 116 -0.45 -4.83 7.28
N PRO A 117 0.01 -5.45 6.18
CA PRO A 117 0.42 -4.73 4.99
C PRO A 117 -0.73 -3.86 4.45
N ILE A 118 -0.42 -2.66 3.96
CA ILE A 118 -1.44 -1.73 3.46
C ILE A 118 -2.27 -2.32 2.32
N PHE A 119 -1.68 -3.12 1.43
CA PHE A 119 -2.46 -3.79 0.37
C PHE A 119 -3.48 -4.77 0.95
N LYS A 120 -3.17 -5.43 2.08
CA LYS A 120 -4.08 -6.38 2.70
C LYS A 120 -5.17 -5.65 3.48
N ALA A 121 -4.80 -4.61 4.24
CA ALA A 121 -5.75 -3.75 4.93
C ALA A 121 -6.74 -3.09 3.94
N PHE A 122 -6.24 -2.65 2.78
CA PHE A 122 -7.06 -2.12 1.69
C PHE A 122 -7.96 -3.18 1.05
N GLY A 123 -7.41 -4.36 0.74
CA GLY A 123 -8.17 -5.47 0.15
C GLY A 123 -9.29 -6.02 1.07
N ASP A 124 -9.16 -5.83 2.38
CA ASP A 124 -10.13 -6.32 3.38
C ASP A 124 -11.31 -5.36 3.64
N LEU A 125 -11.33 -4.17 3.01
CA LEU A 125 -12.45 -3.21 3.10
C LEU A 125 -13.72 -3.78 2.47
N LYS A 126 -14.84 -3.76 3.20
CA LYS A 126 -16.09 -4.46 2.83
C LYS A 126 -17.25 -3.55 2.46
N ASN A 127 -17.28 -2.36 3.04
CA ASN A 127 -18.41 -1.45 2.94
C ASN A 127 -17.96 0.00 2.76
N GLU A 128 -18.93 0.88 2.53
CA GLU A 128 -18.69 2.28 2.18
C GLU A 128 -18.08 3.06 3.36
N ASP A 129 -18.50 2.75 4.59
CA ASP A 129 -17.98 3.39 5.80
C ASP A 129 -16.51 3.03 6.04
N GLU A 130 -16.15 1.75 5.85
CA GLU A 130 -14.76 1.29 5.92
C GLU A 130 -13.90 1.96 4.85
N ILE A 131 -14.39 2.08 3.61
CA ILE A 131 -13.69 2.80 2.54
C ILE A 131 -13.51 4.28 2.90
N LEU A 132 -14.55 4.94 3.39
CA LEU A 132 -14.51 6.35 3.74
C LEU A 132 -13.55 6.63 4.90
N ALA A 133 -13.55 5.78 5.92
CA ALA A 133 -12.61 5.84 7.04
C ALA A 133 -11.17 5.61 6.56
N PHE A 134 -10.95 4.64 5.68
CA PHE A 134 -9.63 4.36 5.12
C PHE A 134 -9.13 5.53 4.26
N ALA A 135 -9.95 6.06 3.35
CA ALA A 135 -9.63 7.25 2.56
C ALA A 135 -9.30 8.46 3.44
N SER A 136 -10.08 8.68 4.51
CA SER A 136 -9.85 9.80 5.43
C SER A 136 -8.52 9.70 6.19
N ASN A 137 -8.01 8.48 6.40
CA ASN A 137 -6.73 8.23 7.05
C ASN A 137 -5.54 8.21 6.07
N TYR A 138 -5.75 7.73 4.84
CA TYR A 138 -4.67 7.40 3.91
C TYR A 138 -4.68 8.21 2.60
N GLY A 139 -5.69 9.06 2.38
CA GLY A 139 -5.82 9.88 1.19
C GLY A 139 -6.46 9.15 -0.01
N ASP A 140 -6.37 9.79 -1.17
CA ASP A 140 -6.95 9.30 -2.43
C ASP A 140 -6.12 8.19 -3.08
N LEU A 141 -6.78 7.37 -3.91
CA LEU A 141 -6.11 6.33 -4.69
C LEU A 141 -5.20 6.92 -5.77
N ARG A 142 -5.65 7.95 -6.48
CA ARG A 142 -4.92 8.52 -7.61
C ARG A 142 -3.99 9.66 -7.16
N PRO A 143 -2.80 9.78 -7.77
CA PRO A 143 -1.91 10.89 -7.48
C PRO A 143 -2.56 12.20 -7.92
N ARG A 144 -2.42 13.23 -7.08
CA ARG A 144 -2.91 14.58 -7.36
C ARG A 144 -1.95 15.38 -8.28
N GLY A 145 -0.99 14.72 -8.95
CA GLY A 145 0.07 15.33 -9.76
C GLY A 145 -0.34 15.77 -11.18
N ASP A 146 0.36 16.80 -11.68
CA ASP A 146 0.29 17.60 -12.95
C ASP A 146 -1.06 17.95 -13.58
N GLU A 147 -2.12 17.17 -13.38
CA GLU A 147 -3.50 17.53 -13.70
C GLU A 147 -4.12 18.30 -12.54
N LYS A 148 -3.65 19.55 -12.48
CA LYS A 148 -4.02 20.60 -11.54
C LYS A 148 -5.52 20.64 -11.32
N TYR A 149 -5.85 20.45 -10.05
CA TYR A 149 -7.08 20.78 -9.35
C TYR A 149 -8.16 19.68 -9.29
N THR A 150 -8.44 19.30 -8.04
CA THR A 150 -9.77 18.87 -7.55
C THR A 150 -10.86 19.88 -7.90
N LEU A 151 -10.53 21.07 -8.43
CA LEU A 151 -11.43 22.21 -8.59
C LEU A 151 -11.19 22.97 -9.90
N SER A 152 -12.17 23.00 -10.81
CA SER A 152 -12.20 23.99 -11.90
C SER A 152 -12.97 25.23 -11.44
N LEU A 153 -12.27 26.35 -11.27
CA LEU A 153 -12.89 27.65 -10.97
C LEU A 153 -13.62 28.26 -12.18
N VAL A 154 -13.26 27.84 -13.39
CA VAL A 154 -13.83 28.32 -14.66
C VAL A 154 -15.15 27.60 -14.95
N ASP A 155 -15.17 26.29 -14.75
CA ASP A 155 -16.33 25.44 -15.08
C ASP A 155 -17.23 25.15 -13.88
N ASP A 156 -16.85 25.65 -12.71
CA ASP A 156 -17.56 25.46 -11.44
C ASP A 156 -17.68 23.97 -11.10
N LEU A 157 -16.59 23.23 -11.29
CA LEU A 157 -16.55 21.78 -11.08
C LEU A 157 -15.64 21.42 -9.92
N VAL A 158 -16.03 20.45 -9.12
CA VAL A 158 -15.15 19.75 -8.18
C VAL A 158 -15.01 18.29 -8.59
N TRP A 159 -13.80 17.86 -8.86
CA TRP A 159 -13.46 16.51 -9.28
C TRP A 159 -13.20 15.64 -8.05
N CYS A 160 -14.01 14.60 -7.89
CA CYS A 160 -13.96 13.68 -6.76
C CYS A 160 -13.65 12.26 -7.25
N GLU A 161 -13.01 11.44 -6.41
CA GLU A 161 -12.88 10.00 -6.69
C GLU A 161 -14.24 9.32 -6.52
N SER A 162 -14.55 8.36 -7.40
CA SER A 162 -15.75 7.55 -7.24
C SER A 162 -15.51 6.43 -6.24
N LEU A 163 -16.50 6.16 -5.38
CA LEU A 163 -16.49 4.97 -4.53
C LEU A 163 -16.43 3.67 -5.35
N ASN A 164 -16.92 3.70 -6.59
CA ASN A 164 -16.83 2.55 -7.48
C ASN A 164 -15.41 2.31 -8.02
N LEU A 165 -14.57 3.35 -8.14
CA LEU A 165 -13.14 3.18 -8.39
C LEU A 165 -12.52 2.36 -7.26
N TRP A 166 -12.80 2.74 -6.01
CA TRP A 166 -12.30 2.06 -4.82
C TRP A 166 -12.72 0.59 -4.80
N LYS A 167 -14.00 0.29 -5.03
CA LYS A 167 -14.51 -1.09 -5.08
C LYS A 167 -13.84 -1.93 -6.17
N LYS A 168 -13.56 -1.35 -7.35
CA LYS A 168 -12.81 -2.03 -8.42
C LYS A 168 -11.37 -2.32 -8.01
N GLU A 169 -10.67 -1.34 -7.44
CA GLU A 169 -9.29 -1.52 -7.01
C GLU A 169 -9.17 -2.53 -5.87
N ILE A 170 -10.10 -2.54 -4.91
CA ILE A 170 -10.17 -3.57 -3.84
C ILE A 170 -10.30 -4.95 -4.46
N THR A 171 -11.17 -5.09 -5.46
CA THR A 171 -11.37 -6.36 -6.18
C THR A 171 -10.09 -6.78 -6.90
N ALA A 172 -9.45 -5.87 -7.65
CA ALA A 172 -8.21 -6.14 -8.37
C ALA A 172 -7.07 -6.54 -7.43
N VAL A 173 -6.92 -5.88 -6.28
CA VAL A 173 -5.92 -6.24 -5.27
C VAL A 173 -6.15 -7.66 -4.77
N ASN A 174 -7.41 -8.01 -4.44
CA ASN A 174 -7.74 -9.35 -3.98
C ASN A 174 -7.52 -10.42 -5.06
N GLU A 175 -7.79 -10.12 -6.32
CA GLU A 175 -7.51 -11.02 -7.46
C GLU A 175 -6.01 -11.29 -7.60
N VAL A 176 -5.18 -10.24 -7.57
CA VAL A 176 -3.72 -10.39 -7.65
C VAL A 176 -3.17 -11.13 -6.44
N VAL A 177 -3.66 -10.84 -5.23
CA VAL A 177 -3.28 -11.59 -4.01
C VAL A 177 -3.69 -13.05 -4.14
N SER A 178 -4.88 -13.36 -4.66
CA SER A 178 -5.32 -14.75 -4.87
C SER A 178 -4.48 -15.48 -5.90
N LEU A 179 -4.13 -14.82 -7.02
CA LEU A 179 -3.24 -15.39 -8.04
C LEU A 179 -1.85 -15.65 -7.47
N TRP A 180 -1.32 -14.69 -6.72
CA TRP A 180 -0.07 -14.86 -5.98
C TRP A 180 -0.19 -16.06 -5.04
N GLU A 181 -1.26 -16.13 -4.23
CA GLU A 181 -1.61 -17.25 -3.32
C GLU A 181 -1.76 -18.62 -3.98
N SER A 182 -2.05 -18.66 -5.29
CA SER A 182 -2.16 -19.90 -6.05
C SER A 182 -0.86 -20.36 -6.71
N GLY A 183 0.21 -19.55 -6.65
CA GLY A 183 1.46 -19.82 -7.33
C GLY A 183 1.40 -19.56 -8.84
N ALA A 184 0.63 -18.54 -9.27
CA ALA A 184 0.60 -18.12 -10.67
C ALA A 184 2.00 -17.76 -11.20
N GLU A 185 2.22 -17.92 -12.50
CA GLU A 185 3.51 -17.61 -13.13
C GLU A 185 3.91 -16.14 -12.94
N ASP A 186 5.19 -15.89 -12.64
CA ASP A 186 5.75 -14.56 -12.44
C ASP A 186 5.44 -13.59 -13.59
N LYS A 187 5.41 -14.10 -14.84
CA LYS A 187 5.10 -13.28 -16.02
C LYS A 187 3.67 -12.74 -16.00
N THR A 188 2.71 -13.53 -15.52
CA THR A 188 1.31 -13.13 -15.40
C THR A 188 1.15 -12.07 -14.32
N LEU A 189 1.75 -12.31 -13.14
CA LEU A 189 1.76 -11.34 -12.04
C LEU A 189 2.46 -10.04 -12.43
N ALA A 190 3.59 -10.12 -13.12
CA ALA A 190 4.34 -8.96 -13.59
C ALA A 190 3.53 -8.14 -14.60
N GLY A 191 2.79 -8.80 -15.50
CA GLY A 191 1.90 -8.11 -16.44
C GLY A 191 0.84 -7.25 -15.74
N LEU A 192 0.12 -7.86 -14.80
CA LEU A 192 -0.94 -7.19 -14.02
C LEU A 192 -0.38 -6.05 -13.15
N LEU A 193 0.71 -6.32 -12.43
CA LEU A 193 1.34 -5.31 -11.56
C LEU A 193 1.94 -4.16 -12.36
N ASN A 194 2.52 -4.42 -13.53
CA ASN A 194 3.02 -3.35 -14.40
C ASN A 194 1.89 -2.46 -14.94
N GLU A 195 0.73 -3.03 -15.29
CA GLU A 195 -0.44 -2.24 -15.67
C GLU A 195 -0.87 -1.31 -14.53
N LYS A 196 -0.97 -1.86 -13.30
CA LYS A 196 -1.36 -1.10 -12.13
C LYS A 196 -0.34 -0.05 -11.70
N LEU A 197 0.95 -0.34 -11.78
CA LEU A 197 2.00 0.64 -11.48
C LEU A 197 2.12 1.73 -12.57
N ARG A 198 1.60 1.53 -13.78
CA ARG A 198 1.44 2.60 -14.77
C ARG A 198 0.23 3.48 -14.47
N GLU A 199 -0.88 2.90 -14.01
CA GLU A 199 -2.07 3.65 -13.58
C GLU A 199 -1.79 4.46 -12.30
N TYR A 200 -1.01 3.89 -11.39
CA TYR A 200 -0.64 4.45 -10.10
C TYR A 200 0.88 4.62 -9.99
N PRO A 201 1.46 5.60 -10.71
CA PRO A 201 2.90 5.76 -10.78
C PRO A 201 3.51 6.10 -9.42
N SER A 202 4.70 5.57 -9.18
CA SER A 202 5.59 6.02 -8.11
C SER A 202 6.70 6.87 -8.72
N ILE A 203 7.10 7.92 -8.03
CA ILE A 203 8.09 8.89 -8.51
C ILE A 203 9.44 8.54 -7.89
N GLN A 204 10.49 8.54 -8.69
CA GLN A 204 11.85 8.47 -8.16
C GLN A 204 12.21 9.80 -7.50
N GLU A 205 12.62 9.73 -6.24
CA GLU A 205 13.06 10.86 -5.45
C GLU A 205 14.48 10.61 -4.94
N TYR A 206 15.29 11.67 -4.91
CA TYR A 206 16.61 11.66 -4.32
C TYR A 206 16.60 12.56 -3.09
N GLY A 207 17.20 12.09 -2.00
CA GLY A 207 17.29 12.84 -0.77
C GLY A 207 18.64 12.66 -0.08
N VAL A 208 18.82 13.40 1.00
CA VAL A 208 19.99 13.29 1.89
C VAL A 208 19.46 12.93 3.26
N ASP A 209 19.95 11.83 3.84
CA ASP A 209 19.54 11.40 5.17
C ASP A 209 20.15 12.30 6.28
N GLY A 210 19.74 12.07 7.53
CA GLY A 210 20.25 12.83 8.69
C GLY A 210 21.76 12.65 8.96
N LYS A 211 22.44 11.77 8.22
CA LYS A 211 23.89 11.54 8.28
C LYS A 211 24.63 12.12 7.07
N GLY A 212 23.94 12.79 6.16
CA GLY A 212 24.53 13.37 4.96
C GLY A 212 24.67 12.38 3.79
N MET A 213 24.10 11.18 3.87
CA MET A 213 24.18 10.19 2.80
C MET A 213 23.06 10.42 1.78
N VAL A 214 23.44 10.45 0.49
CA VAL A 214 22.46 10.52 -0.60
C VAL A 214 21.75 9.17 -0.73
N PHE A 215 20.43 9.19 -0.88
CA PHE A 215 19.63 8.03 -1.18
C PHE A 215 18.74 8.26 -2.40
N SER A 216 18.37 7.18 -3.07
CA SER A 216 17.30 7.13 -4.07
C SER A 216 16.12 6.36 -3.47
N ALA A 217 14.90 6.83 -3.71
CA ALA A 217 13.69 6.16 -3.27
C ALA A 217 12.56 6.25 -4.30
N LEU A 218 11.77 5.19 -4.47
CA LEU A 218 10.45 5.29 -5.10
C LEU A 218 9.46 5.80 -4.06
N ARG A 219 9.07 7.06 -4.22
CA ARG A 219 8.02 7.72 -3.46
C ARG A 219 6.68 7.44 -4.13
N SER A 220 5.77 6.80 -3.40
CA SER A 220 4.37 6.69 -3.83
C SER A 220 3.73 8.09 -3.75
N SER A 221 3.11 8.54 -4.84
CA SER A 221 2.45 9.86 -4.91
C SER A 221 0.97 9.81 -4.50
N SER A 222 0.46 8.64 -4.12
CA SER A 222 -0.91 8.40 -3.68
C SER A 222 -1.04 7.10 -2.90
N LEU A 223 -2.21 6.85 -2.33
CA LEU A 223 -2.53 5.58 -1.68
C LEU A 223 -2.48 4.42 -2.66
N GLY A 224 -3.05 4.57 -3.86
CA GLY A 224 -3.03 3.52 -4.88
C GLY A 224 -1.61 3.13 -5.27
N ALA A 225 -0.73 4.12 -5.44
CA ALA A 225 0.68 3.87 -5.72
C ALA A 225 1.36 3.11 -4.56
N ALA A 226 1.02 3.42 -3.31
CA ALA A 226 1.55 2.71 -2.15
C ALA A 226 1.06 1.26 -2.08
N VAL A 227 -0.24 1.04 -2.24
CA VAL A 227 -0.86 -0.31 -2.24
C VAL A 227 -0.23 -1.20 -3.30
N TRP A 228 -0.19 -0.73 -4.55
CA TRP A 228 0.33 -1.51 -5.67
C TRP A 228 1.84 -1.71 -5.59
N LEU A 229 2.60 -0.71 -5.14
CA LEU A 229 4.05 -0.84 -4.97
C LEU A 229 4.40 -1.84 -3.86
N GLN A 230 3.72 -1.79 -2.71
CA GLN A 230 3.98 -2.77 -1.65
C GLN A 230 3.64 -4.19 -2.10
N LEU A 231 2.52 -4.37 -2.79
CA LEU A 231 2.12 -5.67 -3.30
C LEU A 231 3.16 -6.20 -4.29
N ALA A 232 3.56 -5.40 -5.28
CA ALA A 232 4.59 -5.79 -6.24
C ALA A 232 5.90 -6.18 -5.55
N GLN A 233 6.37 -5.36 -4.61
CA GLN A 233 7.60 -5.65 -3.88
C GLN A 233 7.52 -6.87 -2.97
N SER A 234 6.32 -7.19 -2.49
CA SER A 234 6.09 -8.41 -1.70
C SER A 234 6.06 -9.66 -2.58
N VAL A 235 5.56 -9.55 -3.82
CA VAL A 235 5.55 -10.64 -4.81
C VAL A 235 6.97 -10.94 -5.30
N PHE A 236 7.72 -9.93 -5.74
CA PHE A 236 9.03 -10.11 -6.37
C PHE A 236 10.22 -10.02 -5.42
N LEU A 237 9.97 -9.64 -4.16
CA LEU A 237 10.99 -9.54 -3.12
C LEU A 237 12.11 -8.54 -3.45
N ASP A 238 11.77 -7.49 -4.20
CA ASP A 238 12.67 -6.44 -4.69
C ASP A 238 12.51 -5.11 -3.93
N GLY A 239 11.99 -5.17 -2.70
CA GLY A 239 11.89 -4.05 -1.78
C GLY A 239 12.72 -4.23 -0.49
N PRO A 240 12.78 -3.20 0.38
CA PRO A 240 13.41 -3.33 1.69
C PRO A 240 12.60 -4.28 2.60
N ASN A 241 13.27 -4.92 3.56
CA ASN A 241 12.65 -5.91 4.47
C ASN A 241 11.49 -5.32 5.31
N GLU A 242 11.54 -4.01 5.53
CA GLU A 242 10.55 -3.20 6.25
C GLU A 242 9.26 -3.03 5.45
N ARG A 243 9.28 -3.28 4.14
CA ARG A 243 8.18 -3.07 3.19
C ARG A 243 7.64 -4.38 2.63
N ILE A 244 8.51 -5.38 2.45
CA ILE A 244 8.13 -6.72 2.00
C ILE A 244 7.19 -7.35 3.03
N ALA A 245 6.00 -7.73 2.57
CA ALA A 245 5.09 -8.57 3.33
C ALA A 245 5.36 -10.06 3.08
N ARG A 246 5.38 -10.85 4.14
CA ARG A 246 5.43 -12.31 4.09
C ARG A 246 4.20 -12.91 4.74
N ARG A 247 3.63 -13.91 4.08
CA ARG A 247 2.55 -14.72 4.63
C ARG A 247 3.11 -15.73 5.62
N SER A 248 2.54 -15.79 6.81
CA SER A 248 2.82 -16.86 7.75
C SER A 248 2.21 -18.16 7.25
N PHE A 249 3.03 -19.21 7.08
CA PHE A 249 2.52 -20.54 6.75
C PHE A 249 1.66 -21.15 7.88
N ARG A 250 1.68 -20.54 9.07
CA ARG A 250 0.95 -21.00 10.25
C ARG A 250 -0.45 -20.41 10.32
N SER A 251 -0.57 -19.09 10.24
CA SER A 251 -1.85 -18.39 10.38
C SER A 251 -2.49 -18.01 9.05
N GLY A 252 -1.73 -18.01 7.96
CA GLY A 252 -2.14 -17.40 6.69
C GLY A 252 -2.13 -15.88 6.71
N GLU A 253 -1.79 -15.24 7.84
CA GLU A 253 -1.73 -13.79 7.96
C GLU A 253 -0.42 -13.23 7.40
N TYR A 254 -0.46 -11.99 6.91
CA TYR A 254 0.70 -11.28 6.39
C TYR A 254 1.33 -10.38 7.44
N TYR A 255 2.67 -10.34 7.44
CA TYR A 255 3.48 -9.52 8.34
C TYR A 255 4.70 -8.95 7.61
N ALA A 256 5.31 -7.89 8.14
CA ALA A 256 6.56 -7.38 7.62
C ALA A 256 7.68 -8.43 7.70
N GLN A 257 8.48 -8.59 6.65
CA GLN A 257 9.54 -9.59 6.58
C GLN A 257 10.52 -9.47 7.75
N GLN A 258 10.89 -8.25 8.15
CA GLN A 258 11.74 -7.98 9.31
C GLN A 258 11.19 -8.51 10.66
N CYS A 259 9.87 -8.68 10.77
CA CYS A 259 9.21 -9.21 11.96
C CYS A 259 9.05 -10.74 11.92
N MET A 260 9.41 -11.37 10.82
CA MET A 260 9.19 -12.79 10.57
C MET A 260 10.46 -13.62 10.77
N ALA A 261 10.28 -14.91 11.01
CA ALA A 261 11.38 -15.87 11.08
C ALA A 261 11.23 -16.92 9.97
N LYS A 262 12.32 -17.21 9.25
CA LYS A 262 12.40 -18.32 8.29
C LYS A 262 12.75 -19.61 9.01
N LYS A 263 11.98 -20.68 8.80
CA LYS A 263 12.24 -21.98 9.43
C LYS A 263 13.47 -22.62 8.79
N ARG A 264 14.44 -23.04 9.62
CA ARG A 264 15.73 -23.58 9.16
C ARG A 264 15.79 -25.11 9.01
N THR A 265 14.88 -25.84 9.65
CA THR A 265 14.92 -27.31 9.71
C THR A 265 13.52 -27.93 9.79
N GLY A 266 13.39 -29.17 9.32
CA GLY A 266 12.15 -29.96 9.34
C GLY A 266 11.27 -29.81 8.11
N GLU A 267 10.05 -30.35 8.16
CA GLU A 267 9.07 -30.38 7.07
C GLU A 267 8.71 -29.00 6.49
N TYR A 268 8.81 -27.94 7.31
CA TYR A 268 8.50 -26.57 6.91
C TYR A 268 9.75 -25.73 6.62
N THR A 269 10.87 -26.36 6.30
CA THR A 269 12.12 -25.64 6.00
C THR A 269 11.90 -24.66 4.86
N GLY A 270 12.40 -23.43 5.02
CA GLY A 270 12.22 -22.35 4.06
C GLY A 270 10.95 -21.52 4.27
N LEU A 271 9.96 -21.99 5.03
CA LEU A 271 8.72 -21.25 5.23
C LEU A 271 8.84 -20.19 6.34
N TRP A 272 8.13 -19.08 6.17
CA TRP A 272 8.13 -17.93 7.07
C TRP A 272 6.99 -18.00 8.10
N TYR A 273 7.28 -17.68 9.36
CA TYR A 273 6.28 -17.62 10.44
C TYR A 273 6.53 -16.43 11.37
N HIS A 274 5.48 -15.93 12.02
CA HIS A 274 5.64 -14.86 13.00
C HIS A 274 6.11 -15.44 14.35
N PRO A 275 7.17 -14.91 14.99
CA PRO A 275 7.74 -15.49 16.21
C PRO A 275 6.75 -15.71 17.36
N ARG A 276 5.68 -14.90 17.46
CA ARG A 276 4.63 -15.12 18.48
C ARG A 276 3.87 -16.42 18.30
N GLU A 277 3.70 -16.86 17.06
CA GLU A 277 2.97 -18.07 16.73
C GLU A 277 3.75 -19.33 17.16
N LYS A 278 5.07 -19.20 17.38
CA LYS A 278 5.97 -20.27 17.82
C LYS A 278 5.56 -20.84 19.18
N GLN A 279 5.25 -19.99 20.16
CA GLN A 279 4.89 -20.45 21.50
C GLN A 279 3.54 -21.18 21.50
N THR A 280 2.56 -20.61 20.80
CA THR A 280 1.23 -21.23 20.61
C THR A 280 1.37 -22.61 19.95
N PHE A 281 2.22 -22.73 18.93
CA PHE A 281 2.49 -24.00 18.27
C PHE A 281 3.15 -25.03 19.19
N TYR A 282 4.19 -24.67 19.96
CA TYR A 282 4.80 -25.61 20.89
C TYR A 282 3.82 -26.08 21.96
N ARG A 283 2.99 -25.18 22.49
CA ARG A 283 1.94 -25.54 23.45
C ARG A 283 0.95 -26.52 22.81
N GLN A 284 0.47 -26.25 21.60
CA GLN A 284 -0.46 -27.14 20.89
C GLN A 284 0.14 -28.51 20.58
N ASN A 285 1.39 -28.57 20.09
CA ASN A 285 2.08 -29.82 19.83
C ASN A 285 2.34 -30.61 21.11
N TYR A 286 2.72 -29.93 22.19
CA TYR A 286 2.86 -30.56 23.48
C TYR A 286 1.52 -31.12 23.98
N THR A 287 0.42 -30.36 23.86
CA THR A 287 -0.92 -30.83 24.20
C THR A 287 -1.33 -32.04 23.36
N ARG A 288 -1.03 -32.05 22.05
CA ARG A 288 -1.29 -33.20 21.16
C ARG A 288 -0.49 -34.43 21.57
N LYS A 289 0.82 -34.27 21.82
CA LYS A 289 1.68 -35.36 22.28
C LYS A 289 1.22 -35.91 23.64
N LYS A 290 0.88 -35.03 24.57
CA LYS A 290 0.36 -35.41 25.90
C LYS A 290 -0.99 -36.12 25.79
N ALA A 291 -1.92 -35.63 24.96
CA ALA A 291 -3.19 -36.29 24.71
C ALA A 291 -3.01 -37.69 24.08
N ALA A 292 -2.11 -37.82 23.09
CA ALA A 292 -1.78 -39.11 22.49
C ALA A 292 -1.16 -40.08 23.51
N GLN A 293 -0.26 -39.60 24.38
CA GLN A 293 0.32 -40.38 25.48
C GLN A 293 -0.73 -40.80 26.52
N GLU A 294 -1.75 -39.97 26.77
CA GLU A 294 -2.85 -40.23 27.68
C GLU A 294 -4.01 -41.02 27.03
N GLY A 295 -3.87 -41.47 25.78
CA GLY A 295 -4.92 -42.19 25.04
C GLY A 295 -6.17 -41.35 24.75
N ARG A 296 -6.07 -40.01 24.83
CA ARG A 296 -7.16 -39.07 24.58
C ARG A 296 -7.10 -38.56 23.14
N SER A 297 -8.24 -38.56 22.46
CA SER A 297 -8.34 -37.93 21.14
C SER A 297 -8.41 -36.42 21.27
N VAL A 298 -7.54 -35.71 20.55
CA VAL A 298 -7.68 -34.27 20.35
C VAL A 298 -8.75 -34.06 19.28
N LYS A 299 -9.83 -33.33 19.58
CA LYS A 299 -10.86 -32.99 18.58
C LYS A 299 -10.19 -32.38 17.34
N GLU A 300 -10.24 -33.08 16.21
CA GLU A 300 -9.67 -32.66 14.91
C GLU A 300 -10.26 -31.33 14.40
N LYS A 301 -11.45 -30.95 14.86
CA LYS A 301 -12.24 -29.87 14.28
C LYS A 301 -12.56 -28.73 15.26
N ARG A 302 -11.55 -28.10 15.87
CA ARG A 302 -11.71 -26.67 16.19
C ARG A 302 -11.53 -25.89 14.87
N LYS A 303 -12.61 -25.86 14.08
CA LYS A 303 -12.74 -24.95 12.92
C LYS A 303 -12.41 -23.54 13.39
N GLY A 304 -11.45 -22.89 12.74
CA GLY A 304 -11.22 -21.45 12.90
C GLY A 304 -9.77 -20.95 12.79
N ARG A 305 -8.74 -21.80 12.95
CA ARG A 305 -7.34 -21.29 12.91
C ARG A 305 -6.26 -22.20 12.33
N MET A 306 -6.58 -23.44 11.94
CA MET A 306 -5.55 -24.38 11.47
C MET A 306 -6.07 -25.28 10.37
N GLU A 307 -6.21 -24.73 9.17
CA GLU A 307 -5.78 -25.46 7.99
C GLU A 307 -4.36 -24.97 7.71
N PHE A 308 -3.37 -25.87 7.74
CA PHE A 308 -2.06 -25.53 7.20
C PHE A 308 -2.28 -25.37 5.70
N ILE A 309 -2.34 -24.11 5.24
CA ILE A 309 -2.40 -23.81 3.82
C ILE A 309 -1.00 -24.06 3.27
N THR A 310 -0.72 -25.29 2.84
CA THR A 310 0.31 -25.57 1.84
C THR A 310 -0.20 -26.70 0.96
N PRO A 311 -0.07 -26.55 -0.38
CA PRO A 311 1.22 -26.26 -0.99
C PRO A 311 1.26 -24.93 -1.73
N PHE A 312 2.37 -24.21 -1.54
CA PHE A 312 2.89 -23.27 -2.54
C PHE A 312 4.10 -23.90 -3.21
N PRO A 313 4.44 -23.52 -4.46
CA PRO A 313 5.50 -24.13 -5.23
C PRO A 313 6.83 -23.98 -4.48
N SER A 314 7.62 -25.05 -4.55
CA SER A 314 8.99 -25.09 -4.09
C SER A 314 9.75 -23.82 -4.48
N GLU A 315 10.32 -23.11 -3.50
CA GLU A 315 11.54 -22.31 -3.70
C GLU A 315 12.68 -23.28 -4.09
N GLU A 316 12.57 -23.92 -5.26
CA GLU A 316 13.73 -24.35 -6.03
C GLU A 316 14.00 -23.25 -7.04
N LYS A 317 14.95 -22.37 -6.68
CA LYS A 317 16.00 -21.85 -7.58
C LYS A 317 16.73 -20.70 -6.89
N THR A 318 17.79 -21.06 -6.16
CA THR A 318 19.12 -20.43 -6.29
C THR A 318 20.18 -21.37 -5.73
N THR A 319 20.38 -22.51 -6.39
CA THR A 319 21.74 -23.05 -6.54
C THR A 319 22.27 -22.53 -7.88
N LYS A 320 22.80 -21.31 -7.87
CA LYS A 320 23.94 -20.97 -8.74
C LYS A 320 25.16 -20.90 -7.82
N LYS A 321 25.63 -22.07 -7.42
CA LYS A 321 27.06 -22.31 -7.39
C LYS A 321 27.38 -23.04 -8.69
N ASP A 322 28.56 -22.74 -9.19
CA ASP A 322 29.23 -23.34 -10.35
C ASP A 322 28.89 -22.69 -11.69
N ALA A 323 29.77 -21.76 -12.05
CA ALA A 323 30.37 -21.77 -13.37
C ALA A 323 31.90 -21.66 -13.19
N PRO A 324 32.69 -22.31 -14.05
CA PRO A 324 34.15 -22.45 -13.91
C PRO A 324 34.93 -21.14 -14.00
#